data_AF-A0A1Y1LW90-F1
#
_entry.id   AF-A0A1Y1LW90-F1
#
_cell.length_a   1.000
_cell.length_b   1.000
_cell.length_c   1.000
_cell.angle_alpha   90.00
_cell.angle_beta   90.00
_cell.angle_gamma   90.00
#
_symmetry.space_group_name_H-M   'P 1'
#
loop_
_entity.id
_entity.type
_entity.pdbx_description
1 polymer ?
#
loop_
_entity_poly.entity_id
_entity_poly.type
_entity_poly.pdbx_seq_one_letter_code
_entity_poly.pdbx_strand_id
1 'polypeptide(L)'
;DHLLSHPSTQASSMLIVPLPVLWNVLMNGLAPIWPPSRTALNGVSLGDAWPCQAMPNPGAASWESILPFHKLTQWLTYSLMQPMQSLLNMHFAGTELLTGLPEYRNGGLFVDLGVLNLKKDDMERGLQNYADYCRRTGHNGVEVAPMFEPSDDVVVEWRGATVGLLDLLCAEVNKHLKNELAGNEMTLPQLLEAGSWKGGREIAEINRPNTKEPPILIDSDGTVF
;
A
#
# COMPACT_ATOMS: atom_id res chain seq x y z
N ASP A 1 -10.72 -26.28 -3.47
CA ASP A 1 -10.83 -27.06 -2.21
C ASP A 1 -9.83 -26.66 -1.12
N HIS A 2 -8.67 -26.06 -1.43
CA HIS A 2 -7.63 -25.77 -0.43
C HIS A 2 -8.10 -25.02 0.83
N LEU A 3 -8.89 -23.94 0.70
CA LEU A 3 -9.40 -23.21 1.86
C LEU A 3 -10.38 -24.04 2.70
N LEU A 4 -11.18 -24.90 2.05
CA LEU A 4 -12.20 -25.72 2.69
C LEU A 4 -11.59 -26.92 3.43
N SER A 5 -10.54 -27.51 2.86
CA SER A 5 -9.85 -28.67 3.42
C SER A 5 -8.72 -28.31 4.39
N HIS A 6 -8.44 -27.01 4.60
CA HIS A 6 -7.36 -26.57 5.48
C HIS A 6 -7.69 -26.93 6.95
N PRO A 7 -6.76 -27.55 7.72
CA PRO A 7 -7.04 -28.01 9.08
C PRO A 7 -7.48 -26.91 10.07
N SER A 8 -7.09 -25.66 9.82
CA SER A 8 -7.47 -24.50 10.64
C SER A 8 -8.82 -23.89 10.25
N THR A 9 -9.41 -24.33 9.14
CA THR A 9 -10.75 -23.89 8.72
C THR A 9 -11.80 -24.65 9.51
N GLN A 10 -12.73 -23.92 10.13
CA GLN A 10 -13.83 -24.53 10.87
C GLN A 10 -15.07 -24.57 9.98
N ALA A 11 -15.52 -25.78 9.65
CA ALA A 11 -16.75 -26.02 8.92
C ALA A 11 -17.86 -26.37 9.93
N SER A 12 -18.63 -25.36 10.35
CA SER A 12 -19.82 -25.53 11.19
C SER A 12 -21.08 -25.07 10.42
N SER A 13 -22.03 -24.39 11.09
CA SER A 13 -23.15 -23.69 10.42
C SER A 13 -22.68 -22.51 9.55
N MET A 14 -21.51 -21.96 9.84
CA MET A 14 -20.79 -20.97 9.05
C MET A 14 -19.37 -21.45 8.83
N LEU A 15 -18.80 -21.22 7.65
CA LEU A 15 -17.42 -21.54 7.37
C LEU A 15 -16.52 -20.43 7.92
N ILE A 16 -15.63 -20.75 8.87
CA ILE A 16 -14.69 -19.79 9.45
C ILE A 16 -13.29 -20.12 8.95
N VAL A 17 -12.70 -19.23 8.15
CA VAL A 17 -11.36 -19.35 7.59
C VAL A 17 -10.44 -18.34 8.27
N PRO A 18 -9.33 -18.74 8.90
CA PRO A 18 -8.34 -17.77 9.37
C PRO A 18 -7.75 -17.01 8.19
N LEU A 19 -7.71 -15.69 8.26
CA LEU A 19 -7.17 -14.84 7.20
C LEU A 19 -5.75 -15.27 6.76
N PRO A 20 -4.81 -15.63 7.67
CA PRO A 20 -3.49 -16.09 7.25
C PRO A 20 -3.52 -17.28 6.28
N VAL A 21 -4.57 -18.11 6.30
CA VAL A 21 -4.73 -19.21 5.34
C VAL A 21 -4.96 -18.66 3.93
N LEU A 22 -5.89 -17.71 3.77
CA LEU A 22 -6.12 -17.05 2.47
C LEU A 22 -4.87 -16.28 2.02
N TRP A 23 -4.26 -15.52 2.93
CA TRP A 23 -3.05 -14.76 2.65
C TRP A 23 -1.92 -15.65 2.14
N ASN A 24 -1.65 -16.78 2.81
CA ASN A 24 -0.60 -17.71 2.41
C ASN A 24 -0.87 -18.34 1.04
N VAL A 25 -2.13 -18.64 0.71
CA VAL A 25 -2.49 -19.13 -0.64
C VAL A 25 -2.12 -18.10 -1.69
N LEU A 26 -2.48 -16.84 -1.48
CA LEU A 26 -2.22 -15.77 -2.43
C LEU A 26 -0.72 -15.47 -2.53
N MET A 27 -0.03 -15.34 -1.40
CA MET A 27 1.42 -15.08 -1.36
C MET A 27 2.22 -16.20 -2.03
N ASN A 28 1.95 -17.46 -1.72
CA ASN A 28 2.66 -18.58 -2.32
C ASN A 28 2.28 -18.79 -3.79
N GLY A 29 0.99 -18.64 -4.13
CA GLY A 29 0.50 -18.84 -5.49
C GLY A 29 0.97 -17.75 -6.46
N LEU A 30 1.15 -16.52 -5.98
CA LEU A 30 1.55 -15.38 -6.79
C LEU A 30 3.05 -15.05 -6.67
N ALA A 31 3.82 -15.68 -5.80
CA ALA A 31 5.26 -15.45 -5.68
C ALA A 31 6.02 -15.46 -7.03
N PRO A 32 5.73 -16.36 -8.00
CA PRO A 32 6.44 -16.40 -9.28
C PRO A 32 6.19 -15.23 -10.22
N ILE A 33 5.19 -14.37 -9.97
CA ILE A 33 4.88 -13.24 -10.89
C ILE A 33 5.88 -12.09 -10.75
N TRP A 34 6.64 -12.05 -9.66
CA TRP A 34 7.54 -10.94 -9.37
C TRP A 34 8.80 -10.99 -10.24
N PRO A 35 9.25 -9.84 -10.77
CA PRO A 35 10.48 -9.78 -11.55
C PRO A 35 11.72 -10.25 -10.76
N PRO A 36 12.73 -10.84 -11.43
CA PRO A 36 13.98 -11.25 -10.78
C PRO A 36 14.77 -10.11 -10.13
N SER A 37 14.49 -8.84 -10.50
CA SER A 37 15.14 -7.64 -9.96
C SER A 37 14.68 -7.25 -8.55
N ARG A 38 13.69 -7.96 -7.98
CA ARG A 38 13.16 -7.66 -6.64
C ARG A 38 14.13 -8.05 -5.53
N THR A 39 13.95 -7.38 -4.38
CA THR A 39 14.65 -7.73 -3.14
C THR A 39 14.52 -9.22 -2.89
N ALA A 40 15.64 -9.88 -2.65
CA ALA A 40 15.70 -11.33 -2.43
C ALA A 40 16.46 -11.65 -1.15
N LEU A 41 16.02 -12.69 -0.46
CA LEU A 41 16.71 -13.24 0.70
C LEU A 41 17.04 -14.71 0.41
N ASN A 42 18.31 -15.09 0.52
CA ASN A 42 18.79 -16.44 0.20
C ASN A 42 18.37 -16.92 -1.21
N GLY A 43 18.37 -16.01 -2.20
CA GLY A 43 17.98 -16.32 -3.57
C GLY A 43 16.47 -16.42 -3.82
N VAL A 44 15.63 -16.19 -2.80
CA VAL A 44 14.16 -16.17 -2.93
C VAL A 44 13.69 -14.73 -3.02
N SER A 45 13.00 -14.38 -4.12
CA SER A 45 12.38 -13.06 -4.28
C SER A 45 11.32 -12.84 -3.20
N LEU A 46 11.37 -11.68 -2.56
CA LEU A 46 10.38 -11.22 -1.59
C LEU A 46 9.26 -10.40 -2.24
N GLY A 47 9.30 -10.18 -3.56
CA GLY A 47 8.29 -9.40 -4.29
C GLY A 47 8.31 -7.92 -3.94
N ASP A 48 7.15 -7.35 -3.61
CA ASP A 48 7.02 -5.95 -3.17
C ASP A 48 7.42 -5.80 -1.69
N ALA A 49 8.72 -5.91 -1.46
CA ALA A 49 9.38 -5.70 -0.18
C ALA A 49 10.76 -5.07 -0.44
N TRP A 50 11.14 -4.05 0.33
CA TRP A 50 12.31 -3.22 0.00
C TRP A 50 13.12 -2.84 1.25
N PRO A 51 14.45 -2.74 1.16
CA PRO A 51 15.25 -2.21 2.25
C PRO A 51 14.93 -0.72 2.50
N CYS A 52 14.95 -0.31 3.77
CA CYS A 52 14.72 1.07 4.19
C CYS A 52 15.78 1.50 5.21
N GLN A 53 16.42 2.65 4.99
CA GLN A 53 17.48 3.16 5.87
C GLN A 53 16.95 3.68 7.21
N ALA A 54 15.67 4.05 7.28
CA ALA A 54 15.03 4.48 8.52
C ALA A 54 14.84 3.32 9.53
N MET A 55 14.96 2.06 9.07
CA MET A 55 14.85 0.88 9.92
C MET A 55 16.17 0.59 10.67
N PRO A 56 16.13 -0.01 11.88
CA PRO A 56 17.31 -0.27 12.70
C PRO A 56 18.41 -1.03 11.95
N ASN A 57 19.66 -0.58 12.04
CA ASN A 57 20.76 -1.17 11.26
C ASN A 57 22.18 -1.14 11.89
N PRO A 58 22.33 -1.50 13.18
CA PRO A 58 23.59 -2.15 13.58
C PRO A 58 23.38 -3.46 14.37
N GLY A 59 23.93 -4.57 13.85
CA GLY A 59 23.94 -5.91 14.50
C GLY A 59 22.74 -6.80 14.15
N ALA A 60 21.75 -6.23 13.47
CA ALA A 60 20.54 -6.85 12.95
C ALA A 60 20.81 -7.75 11.74
N ALA A 61 20.00 -8.79 11.53
CA ALA A 61 20.05 -9.56 10.29
C ALA A 61 19.59 -8.71 9.10
N SER A 62 20.10 -8.99 7.89
CA SER A 62 19.85 -8.17 6.69
C SER A 62 18.38 -8.01 6.30
N TRP A 63 17.48 -8.84 6.85
CA TRP A 63 16.04 -8.77 6.63
C TRP A 63 15.31 -7.81 7.57
N GLU A 64 15.94 -7.37 8.66
CA GLU A 64 15.32 -6.47 9.66
C GLU A 64 15.14 -5.05 9.13
N SER A 65 15.90 -4.67 8.10
CA SER A 65 15.73 -3.40 7.40
C SER A 65 14.75 -3.46 6.24
N ILE A 66 14.09 -4.61 5.99
CA ILE A 66 13.19 -4.79 4.85
C ILE A 66 11.75 -4.50 5.28
N LEU A 67 11.09 -3.58 4.57
CA LEU A 67 9.66 -3.31 4.71
C LEU A 67 8.87 -4.12 3.67
N PRO A 68 8.00 -5.06 4.09
CA PRO A 68 7.10 -5.77 3.20
C PRO A 68 5.82 -4.96 2.98
N PHE A 69 5.42 -4.79 1.71
CA PHE A 69 4.20 -4.07 1.35
C PHE A 69 3.17 -4.99 0.69
N HIS A 70 3.58 -5.78 -0.31
CA HIS A 70 2.72 -6.71 -1.04
C HIS A 70 1.36 -6.11 -1.43
N LYS A 71 1.35 -4.83 -1.79
CA LYS A 71 0.13 -4.00 -1.88
C LYS A 71 -0.92 -4.60 -2.81
N LEU A 72 -0.49 -5.15 -3.95
CA LEU A 72 -1.40 -5.78 -4.92
C LEU A 72 -2.03 -7.06 -4.37
N THR A 73 -1.24 -7.89 -3.67
CA THR A 73 -1.76 -9.11 -3.03
C THR A 73 -2.72 -8.76 -1.89
N GLN A 74 -2.44 -7.69 -1.14
CA GLN A 74 -3.32 -7.19 -0.09
C GLN A 74 -4.64 -6.65 -0.65
N TRP A 75 -4.58 -5.86 -1.72
CA TRP A 75 -5.78 -5.41 -2.42
C TRP A 75 -6.61 -6.59 -2.95
N LEU A 76 -5.96 -7.57 -3.60
CA LEU A 76 -6.63 -8.80 -4.05
C LEU A 76 -7.26 -9.58 -2.89
N THR A 77 -6.60 -9.63 -1.73
CA THR A 77 -7.13 -10.28 -0.53
C THR A 77 -8.45 -9.62 -0.11
N TYR A 78 -8.47 -8.28 0.02
CA TYR A 78 -9.70 -7.54 0.31
C TYR A 78 -10.79 -7.80 -0.75
N SER A 79 -10.43 -7.76 -2.03
CA SER A 79 -11.37 -7.97 -3.13
C SER A 79 -11.97 -9.37 -3.16
N LEU A 80 -11.20 -10.42 -2.83
CA LEU A 80 -11.68 -11.81 -2.79
C LEU A 80 -12.53 -12.11 -1.56
N MET A 81 -12.21 -11.48 -0.41
CA MET A 81 -12.98 -11.67 0.81
C MET A 81 -14.44 -11.21 0.64
N GLN A 82 -14.67 -10.09 -0.04
CA GLN A 82 -16.02 -9.52 -0.21
C GLN A 82 -17.04 -10.50 -0.83
N PRO A 83 -16.80 -11.13 -2.01
CA PRO A 83 -17.72 -12.09 -2.59
C PRO A 83 -17.78 -13.40 -1.80
N MET A 84 -16.66 -13.85 -1.21
CA MET A 84 -16.65 -15.05 -0.36
C MET A 84 -17.53 -14.87 0.89
N GLN A 85 -17.51 -13.70 1.50
CA GLN A 85 -18.35 -13.39 2.65
C GLN A 85 -19.82 -13.24 2.26
N SER A 86 -20.10 -12.49 1.20
CA SER A 86 -21.47 -12.15 0.81
C SER A 86 -22.23 -13.27 0.08
N LEU A 87 -21.53 -14.10 -0.70
CA LEU A 87 -22.16 -15.12 -1.55
C LEU A 87 -21.98 -16.54 -1.01
N LEU A 88 -20.85 -16.83 -0.35
CA LEU A 88 -20.50 -18.18 0.11
C LEU A 88 -20.72 -18.38 1.61
N ASN A 89 -21.23 -17.35 2.31
CA ASN A 89 -21.41 -17.34 3.77
C ASN A 89 -20.13 -17.76 4.52
N MET A 90 -18.97 -17.32 4.01
CA MET A 90 -17.68 -17.54 4.64
C MET A 90 -17.37 -16.38 5.58
N HIS A 91 -16.76 -16.66 6.72
CA HIS A 91 -16.27 -15.65 7.65
C HIS A 91 -14.75 -15.76 7.73
N PHE A 92 -14.07 -14.62 7.63
CA PHE A 92 -12.63 -14.55 7.82
C PHE A 92 -12.32 -14.07 9.23
N ALA A 93 -11.59 -14.88 9.99
CA ALA A 93 -11.10 -14.49 11.31
C ALA A 93 -9.71 -13.85 11.19
N GLY A 94 -9.46 -12.75 11.89
CA GLY A 94 -8.17 -12.05 11.85
C GLY A 94 -8.07 -10.97 10.78
N THR A 95 -9.20 -10.38 10.35
CA THR A 95 -9.21 -9.34 9.31
C THR A 95 -8.44 -8.07 9.70
N GLU A 96 -8.29 -7.83 11.00
CA GLU A 96 -7.47 -6.78 11.60
C GLU A 96 -5.96 -6.94 11.37
N LEU A 97 -5.51 -8.10 10.89
CA LEU A 97 -4.12 -8.32 10.48
C LEU A 97 -3.80 -7.71 9.10
N LEU A 98 -4.82 -7.33 8.32
CA LEU A 98 -4.62 -6.60 7.08
C LEU A 98 -4.35 -5.12 7.38
N THR A 99 -3.51 -4.52 6.55
CA THR A 99 -2.98 -3.17 6.73
C THR A 99 -3.51 -2.23 5.66
N GLY A 100 -3.26 -0.94 5.84
CA GLY A 100 -3.50 0.07 4.82
C GLY A 100 -2.72 -0.25 3.52
N LEU A 101 -3.22 0.22 2.39
CA LEU A 101 -2.54 0.03 1.10
C LEU A 101 -1.50 1.15 0.90
N PRO A 102 -0.19 0.83 0.80
CA PRO A 102 0.87 1.81 0.55
C PRO A 102 0.93 2.21 -0.93
N GLU A 103 -0.17 2.80 -1.38
CA GLU A 103 -0.41 3.25 -2.74
C GLU A 103 -0.18 4.77 -2.83
N TYR A 104 0.35 5.27 -3.94
CA TYR A 104 0.80 6.67 -4.04
C TYR A 104 -0.32 7.73 -3.86
N ARG A 105 -1.59 7.41 -4.08
CA ARG A 105 -2.73 8.31 -3.80
C ARG A 105 -3.04 8.35 -2.31
N ASN A 106 -3.01 7.21 -1.64
CA ASN A 106 -3.15 7.16 -0.18
C ASN A 106 -2.00 7.95 0.48
N GLY A 107 -0.76 7.68 0.07
CA GLY A 107 0.41 8.41 0.57
C GLY A 107 0.40 9.88 0.17
N GLY A 108 -0.10 10.19 -1.03
CA GLY A 108 -0.12 11.52 -1.60
C GLY A 108 -1.03 12.46 -0.83
N LEU A 109 -2.16 11.94 -0.31
CA LEU A 109 -3.05 12.67 0.57
C LEU A 109 -2.31 13.26 1.78
N PHE A 110 -1.44 12.49 2.43
CA PHE A 110 -0.71 12.96 3.61
C PHE A 110 0.32 14.04 3.27
N VAL A 111 0.89 14.01 2.07
CA VAL A 111 1.83 15.04 1.62
C VAL A 111 1.09 16.32 1.20
N ASP A 112 0.03 16.19 0.39
CA ASP A 112 -0.74 17.33 -0.09
C ASP A 112 -1.51 18.06 1.02
N LEU A 113 -1.90 17.35 2.10
CA LEU A 113 -2.51 17.95 3.29
C LEU A 113 -1.47 18.42 4.34
N GLY A 114 -0.17 18.29 4.05
CA GLY A 114 0.91 18.79 4.91
C GLY A 114 1.21 17.97 6.17
N VAL A 115 0.69 16.74 6.27
CA VAL A 115 1.04 15.78 7.35
C VAL A 115 2.48 15.30 7.17
N LEU A 116 2.89 15.06 5.93
CA LEU A 116 4.25 14.71 5.56
C LEU A 116 4.85 15.79 4.66
N ASN A 117 6.16 16.01 4.78
CA ASN A 117 6.90 16.89 3.89
C ASN A 117 8.15 16.17 3.40
N LEU A 118 8.42 16.26 2.10
CA LEU A 118 9.66 15.75 1.52
C LEU A 118 10.84 16.61 2.00
N LYS A 119 11.96 15.95 2.36
CA LYS A 119 13.18 16.64 2.76
C LYS A 119 13.69 17.50 1.60
N LYS A 120 14.32 18.64 1.91
CA LYS A 120 14.74 19.61 0.88
C LYS A 120 15.66 18.98 -0.17
N ASP A 121 16.66 18.23 0.27
CA ASP A 121 17.63 17.60 -0.62
C ASP A 121 16.98 16.53 -1.50
N ASP A 122 16.01 15.78 -0.96
CA ASP A 122 15.23 14.81 -1.73
C ASP A 122 14.31 15.51 -2.73
N MET A 123 13.70 16.64 -2.38
CA MET A 123 12.92 17.44 -3.33
C MET A 123 13.78 17.86 -4.53
N GLU A 124 14.97 18.42 -4.28
CA GLU A 124 15.89 18.83 -5.36
C GLU A 124 16.30 17.63 -6.22
N ARG A 125 16.64 16.50 -5.59
CA ARG A 125 17.00 15.24 -6.27
C ARG A 125 15.85 14.68 -7.12
N GLY A 126 14.64 14.64 -6.58
CA GLY A 126 13.46 14.13 -7.27
C GLY A 126 13.05 15.00 -8.46
N LEU A 127 13.19 16.32 -8.36
CA LEU A 127 12.94 17.24 -9.48
C LEU A 127 13.96 17.04 -10.60
N GLN A 128 15.22 16.80 -10.25
CA GLN A 128 16.26 16.47 -11.22
C GLN A 128 15.96 15.14 -11.92
N ASN A 129 15.58 14.11 -11.17
CA ASN A 129 15.15 12.81 -11.73
C ASN A 129 13.99 12.98 -12.73
N TYR A 130 12.99 13.80 -12.40
CA TYR A 130 11.87 14.08 -13.30
C TYR A 130 12.34 14.78 -14.59
N ALA A 131 13.26 15.74 -14.48
CA ALA A 131 13.84 16.41 -15.65
C ALA A 131 14.65 15.45 -16.53
N ASP A 132 15.37 14.49 -15.94
CA ASP A 132 16.05 13.41 -16.66
C ASP A 132 15.05 12.46 -17.35
N TYR A 133 13.97 12.08 -16.66
CA TYR A 133 12.87 11.30 -17.21
C TYR A 133 12.27 11.98 -18.45
N CYS A 134 11.85 13.24 -18.34
CA CYS A 134 11.29 14.01 -19.46
C CYS A 134 12.23 14.06 -20.67
N ARG A 135 13.54 14.28 -20.43
CA ARG A 135 14.56 14.27 -21.50
C ARG A 135 14.66 12.92 -22.20
N ARG A 136 14.57 11.82 -21.46
CA ARG A 136 14.74 10.46 -21.99
C ARG A 136 13.47 9.93 -22.68
N THR A 137 12.28 10.33 -22.22
CA THR A 137 10.99 9.84 -22.74
C THR A 137 10.33 10.78 -23.74
N GLY A 138 10.82 12.02 -23.87
CA GLY A 138 10.18 13.05 -24.68
C GLY A 138 8.89 13.58 -24.05
N HIS A 139 8.66 13.33 -22.76
CA HIS A 139 7.48 13.82 -22.05
C HIS A 139 7.60 15.32 -21.82
N ASN A 140 6.60 16.09 -22.26
CA ASN A 140 6.54 17.52 -21.99
C ASN A 140 6.09 17.68 -20.54
N GLY A 141 6.97 18.16 -19.65
CA GLY A 141 6.68 18.29 -18.22
C GLY A 141 5.57 19.31 -17.92
N VAL A 142 4.31 18.90 -18.09
CA VAL A 142 3.12 19.76 -17.94
C VAL A 142 2.96 20.23 -16.50
N GLU A 143 3.28 19.35 -15.54
CA GLU A 143 3.19 19.62 -14.11
C GLU A 143 4.34 18.90 -13.41
N VAL A 144 5.21 19.67 -12.76
CA VAL A 144 6.48 19.16 -12.24
C VAL A 144 6.28 18.70 -10.80
N ALA A 145 6.57 17.42 -10.55
CA ALA A 145 6.62 16.84 -9.22
C ALA A 145 7.90 15.98 -9.09
N PRO A 146 8.48 15.89 -7.87
CA PRO A 146 9.66 15.06 -7.65
C PRO A 146 9.37 13.59 -7.99
N MET A 147 10.30 12.95 -8.70
CA MET A 147 10.16 11.59 -9.19
C MET A 147 11.26 10.68 -8.62
N PHE A 148 10.88 9.45 -8.26
CA PHE A 148 11.79 8.44 -7.75
C PHE A 148 11.43 7.05 -8.27
N GLU A 149 12.41 6.15 -8.29
CA GLU A 149 12.18 4.73 -8.57
C GLU A 149 11.43 4.06 -7.39
N PRO A 150 10.67 2.98 -7.62
CA PRO A 150 9.98 2.26 -6.55
C PRO A 150 10.87 1.77 -5.40
N SER A 151 12.15 1.50 -5.72
CA SER A 151 13.16 1.03 -4.78
C SER A 151 13.91 2.14 -4.04
N ASP A 152 13.68 3.40 -4.40
CA ASP A 152 14.31 4.54 -3.75
C ASP A 152 13.86 4.64 -2.29
N ASP A 153 14.79 4.93 -1.39
CA ASP A 153 14.53 4.99 0.06
C ASP A 153 13.40 5.97 0.39
N VAL A 154 13.27 7.08 -0.35
CA VAL A 154 12.16 8.03 -0.20
C VAL A 154 10.81 7.37 -0.44
N VAL A 155 10.69 6.55 -1.48
CA VAL A 155 9.44 5.87 -1.82
C VAL A 155 9.14 4.79 -0.80
N VAL A 156 10.15 4.02 -0.37
CA VAL A 156 9.99 2.95 0.61
C VAL A 156 9.61 3.52 1.99
N GLU A 157 10.30 4.56 2.47
CA GLU A 157 9.99 5.25 3.73
C GLU A 157 8.58 5.84 3.69
N TRP A 158 8.22 6.55 2.60
CA TRP A 158 6.90 7.14 2.42
C TRP A 158 5.78 6.10 2.39
N ARG A 159 5.99 4.98 1.69
CA ARG A 159 5.06 3.86 1.65
C ARG A 159 4.90 3.22 3.04
N GLY A 160 5.99 3.03 3.78
CA GLY A 160 5.96 2.57 5.17
C GLY A 160 5.18 3.50 6.10
N ALA A 161 5.47 4.80 6.04
CA ALA A 161 4.75 5.81 6.82
C ALA A 161 3.26 5.85 6.46
N THR A 162 2.93 5.71 5.17
CA THR A 162 1.54 5.66 4.68
C THR A 162 0.74 4.55 5.36
N VAL A 163 1.29 3.34 5.49
CA VAL A 163 0.59 2.22 6.16
C VAL A 163 0.21 2.59 7.59
N GLY A 164 1.17 3.07 8.39
CA GLY A 164 0.90 3.45 9.78
C GLY A 164 -0.03 4.66 9.92
N LEU A 165 0.10 5.65 9.03
CA LEU A 165 -0.77 6.82 9.01
C LEU A 165 -2.21 6.48 8.64
N LEU A 166 -2.46 5.47 7.81
CA LEU A 166 -3.81 5.02 7.49
C LEU A 166 -4.52 4.42 8.70
N ASP A 167 -3.81 3.69 9.57
CA ASP A 167 -4.38 3.18 10.82
C ASP A 167 -4.76 4.33 11.77
N LEU A 168 -3.86 5.31 11.91
CA LEU A 168 -4.13 6.52 12.71
C LEU A 168 -5.29 7.33 12.13
N LEU A 169 -5.35 7.48 10.80
CA LEU A 169 -6.43 8.17 10.11
C LEU A 169 -7.76 7.45 10.34
N CYS A 170 -7.79 6.12 10.28
CA CYS A 170 -9.00 5.34 10.55
C CYS A 170 -9.56 5.61 11.94
N ALA A 171 -8.69 5.60 12.95
CA ALA A 171 -9.07 5.90 14.33
C ALA A 171 -9.61 7.33 14.48
N GLU A 172 -8.92 8.32 13.89
CA GLU A 172 -9.35 9.71 13.98
C GLU A 172 -10.65 9.97 13.20
N VAL A 173 -10.86 9.36 12.03
CA VAL A 173 -12.12 9.52 11.29
C VAL A 173 -13.29 8.92 12.06
N ASN A 174 -13.13 7.72 12.64
CA ASN A 174 -14.16 7.11 13.48
C ASN A 174 -14.52 7.97 14.70
N LYS A 175 -13.52 8.60 15.32
CA LYS A 175 -13.73 9.53 16.42
C LYS A 175 -14.48 10.79 16.00
N HIS A 176 -14.13 11.37 14.85
CA HIS A 176 -14.77 12.60 14.36
C HIS A 176 -16.18 12.36 13.80
N LEU A 177 -16.43 11.21 13.19
CA LEU A 177 -17.73 10.82 12.63
C LEU A 177 -18.61 10.02 13.59
N LYS A 178 -18.27 9.99 14.89
CA LYS A 178 -18.94 9.14 15.88
C LYS A 178 -20.46 9.38 15.93
N ASN A 179 -20.91 10.61 15.74
CA ASN A 179 -22.33 10.96 15.77
C ASN A 179 -23.06 10.49 14.49
N GLU A 180 -22.39 10.61 13.35
CA GLU A 180 -22.87 10.24 12.02
C GLU A 180 -22.91 8.72 11.83
N LEU A 181 -22.01 7.99 12.46
CA LEU A 181 -21.93 6.52 12.35
C LEU A 181 -22.97 5.78 13.19
N ALA A 182 -23.78 6.48 14.00
CA ALA A 182 -24.89 5.92 14.77
C ALA A 182 -24.51 4.67 15.61
N GLY A 183 -23.32 4.70 16.23
CA GLY A 183 -22.80 3.60 17.04
C GLY A 183 -22.01 2.52 16.26
N ASN A 184 -21.85 2.68 14.95
CA ASN A 184 -20.95 1.85 14.14
C ASN A 184 -19.55 2.48 14.05
N GLU A 185 -18.60 1.71 13.53
CA GLU A 185 -17.26 2.16 13.19
C GLU A 185 -16.97 1.77 11.74
N MET A 186 -16.35 2.69 10.99
CA MET A 186 -15.76 2.38 9.70
C MET A 186 -14.56 1.48 9.87
N THR A 187 -14.49 0.46 9.04
CA THR A 187 -13.35 -0.43 8.92
C THR A 187 -12.26 0.19 8.03
N LEU A 188 -11.02 -0.26 8.20
CA LEU A 188 -9.90 0.20 7.36
C LEU A 188 -10.18 0.05 5.85
N PRO A 189 -10.75 -1.06 5.33
CA PRO A 189 -11.09 -1.16 3.91
C PRO A 189 -12.10 -0.13 3.42
N GLN A 190 -13.09 0.22 4.25
CA GLN A 190 -14.07 1.26 3.93
C GLN A 190 -13.40 2.64 3.86
N LEU A 191 -12.49 2.93 4.80
CA LEU A 191 -11.69 4.16 4.78
C LEU A 191 -10.81 4.22 3.54
N LEU A 192 -10.16 3.12 3.16
CA LEU A 192 -9.26 3.09 2.00
C LEU A 192 -10.00 3.46 0.72
N GLU A 193 -11.09 2.75 0.39
CA GLU A 193 -11.78 2.90 -0.89
C GLU A 193 -12.51 4.25 -1.02
N ALA A 194 -13.31 4.60 0.00
CA ALA A 194 -14.19 5.78 -0.05
C ALA A 194 -13.60 7.02 0.63
N GLY A 195 -12.50 6.87 1.38
CA GLY A 195 -11.84 7.94 2.13
C GLY A 195 -10.49 8.30 1.52
N SER A 196 -9.41 7.65 1.95
CA SER A 196 -8.05 8.09 1.65
C SER A 196 -7.69 8.02 0.16
N TRP A 197 -8.10 6.96 -0.54
CA TRP A 197 -7.75 6.78 -1.95
C TRP A 197 -8.51 7.75 -2.86
N LYS A 198 -9.81 7.91 -2.62
CA LYS A 198 -10.65 8.88 -3.33
C LYS A 198 -10.25 10.32 -2.99
N GLY A 199 -10.13 10.64 -1.71
CA GLY A 199 -9.70 11.96 -1.25
C GLY A 199 -8.32 12.34 -1.76
N GLY A 200 -7.37 11.39 -1.78
CA GLY A 200 -6.04 11.60 -2.36
C GLY A 200 -6.08 11.97 -3.85
N ARG A 201 -7.00 11.37 -4.62
CA ARG A 201 -7.20 11.79 -6.03
C ARG A 201 -7.84 13.16 -6.17
N GLU A 202 -8.86 13.44 -5.38
CA GLU A 202 -9.58 14.72 -5.44
C GLU A 202 -8.64 15.88 -5.07
N ILE A 203 -7.85 15.73 -4.01
CA ILE A 203 -6.84 16.72 -3.63
C ILE A 203 -5.72 16.83 -4.67
N ALA A 204 -5.26 15.71 -5.22
CA ALA A 204 -4.30 15.74 -6.32
C ALA A 204 -4.85 16.48 -7.56
N GLU A 205 -6.12 16.30 -7.91
CA GLU A 205 -6.77 17.04 -9.01
C GLU A 205 -6.88 18.54 -8.72
N ILE A 206 -7.12 18.94 -7.47
CA ILE A 206 -7.13 20.35 -7.08
C ILE A 206 -5.73 20.97 -7.18
N ASN A 207 -4.73 20.30 -6.63
CA ASN A 207 -3.36 20.81 -6.57
C ASN A 207 -2.63 20.72 -7.91
N ARG A 208 -2.99 19.73 -8.72
CA ARG A 208 -2.32 19.35 -9.98
C ARG A 208 -3.37 19.08 -11.07
N PRO A 209 -4.12 20.09 -11.55
CA PRO A 209 -5.30 19.89 -12.40
C PRO A 209 -4.99 19.32 -13.80
N ASN A 210 -3.76 19.49 -14.29
CA ASN A 210 -3.38 19.04 -15.63
C ASN A 210 -3.05 17.55 -15.66
N THR A 211 -2.34 17.08 -14.65
CA THR A 211 -1.88 15.67 -14.59
C THR A 211 -2.71 14.83 -13.63
N LYS A 212 -3.33 15.48 -12.64
CA LYS A 212 -4.01 14.86 -11.50
C LYS A 212 -3.12 13.89 -10.77
N GLU A 213 -1.80 14.05 -10.82
CA GLU A 213 -0.84 13.09 -10.25
C GLU A 213 -0.57 13.37 -8.75
N PRO A 214 -0.08 12.36 -7.99
CA PRO A 214 0.30 12.57 -6.60
C PRO A 214 1.47 13.59 -6.48
N PRO A 215 1.72 14.12 -5.26
CA PRO A 215 2.82 15.05 -4.99
C PRO A 215 4.22 14.46 -5.17
N ILE A 216 4.34 13.14 -5.20
CA ILE A 216 5.59 12.41 -5.46
C ILE A 216 5.29 11.37 -6.53
N LEU A 217 6.02 11.43 -7.64
CA LEU A 217 5.88 10.52 -8.77
C LEU A 217 6.76 9.29 -8.57
N ILE A 218 6.27 8.14 -9.03
CA ILE A 218 7.03 6.89 -9.07
C ILE A 218 7.32 6.56 -10.53
N ASP A 219 8.60 6.43 -10.91
CA ASP A 219 9.01 5.89 -12.22
C ASP A 219 8.78 4.38 -12.22
N SER A 220 7.53 3.98 -12.43
CA SER A 220 7.11 2.58 -12.36
C SER A 220 6.94 1.98 -13.75
N ASP A 221 7.39 0.73 -13.90
CA ASP A 221 7.10 -0.14 -15.04
C ASP A 221 5.70 -0.82 -14.96
N GLY A 222 4.86 -0.37 -14.01
CA GLY A 222 3.54 -0.94 -13.77
C GLY A 222 3.54 -2.16 -12.83
N THR A 223 4.66 -2.46 -12.18
CA THR A 223 4.74 -3.53 -11.16
C THR A 223 4.66 -3.01 -9.72
N VAL A 224 4.68 -1.69 -9.54
CA VAL A 224 4.40 -0.99 -8.28
C VAL A 224 3.46 0.19 -8.57
N PHE A 225 2.35 0.27 -7.85
CA PHE A 225 1.37 1.37 -7.91
C PHE A 225 1.07 1.80 -6.49
#